data_AF-A0A382FFV5-F1
#
_entry.id   AF-A0A382FFV5-F1
#
_cell.length_a   1.000
_cell.length_b   1.000
_cell.length_c   1.000
_cell.angle_alpha   90.00
_cell.angle_beta   90.00
_cell.angle_gamma   90.00
#
_symmetry.space_group_name_H-M   'P 1'
#
loop_
_entity.id
_entity.type
_entity.pdbx_description
1 polymer ?
#
loop_
_entity_poly.entity_id
_entity_poly.type
_entity_poly.pdbx_seq_one_letter_code
_entity_poly.pdbx_strand_id
1 'polypeptide(L)'
;MLNINLTSRSSATVIGLLIFFVPFFTYLSPENLRQLSKSDVLEILLSLIIILIVIFISSFSVEMLMKRFFKKKIILFPLLCFAFYLNFLYMPFSEPIQEFLFPKFGFIATPLFIFFELCCLAIIAFGAKFNVFSIRMILIFSIFMLINAFIPLVSYLAENIGENPTISYEFKSSPLTQDEILTKRNVYYIILDGMMAIETAAQVNIANKKEVLGNLSNTGLKYIDKSQSSYDSTYMTLASIMLIDYHHKPSSPKFLDDSNFFPRMMYKMHTELPLISYLKKANSSFFWSGNSWAGCNYKKWSCIESPNDISPRNSFKFYLTTPLPRIYYNLFTEPLGLNSIDMFLKYIDKNGLPKTPFFAFIHHTSPHYPYLQTSECEPTNYFKKHFEGYKASYQCVLKKVKIFMEKINSIDPEAIVIFQADHGPSWESLNLEATEKEK
;
A
#
# COMPACT_ATOMS: atom_id res chain seq x y z
N MET A 1 23.11 3.17 43.38
CA MET A 1 21.69 3.26 42.95
C MET A 1 21.35 4.72 42.69
N LEU A 2 21.04 5.09 41.45
CA LEU A 2 20.52 6.43 41.14
C LEU A 2 19.15 6.58 41.79
N ASN A 3 19.01 7.51 42.74
CA ASN A 3 17.75 7.78 43.42
C ASN A 3 16.86 8.64 42.52
N ILE A 4 16.25 8.03 41.50
CA ILE A 4 15.38 8.73 40.55
C ILE A 4 14.07 9.08 41.27
N ASN A 5 13.78 10.37 41.40
CA ASN A 5 12.51 10.83 41.96
C ASN A 5 11.38 10.63 40.94
N LEU A 6 10.82 9.41 40.91
CA LEU A 6 9.70 9.01 40.04
C LEU A 6 8.42 9.84 40.23
N THR A 7 8.32 10.62 41.32
CA THR A 7 7.18 11.51 41.59
C THR A 7 7.37 12.91 41.00
N SER A 8 8.58 13.22 40.52
CA SER A 8 8.84 14.50 39.86
C SER A 8 8.20 14.53 38.47
N ARG A 9 7.72 15.72 38.07
CA ARG A 9 7.15 15.90 36.73
C ARG A 9 8.18 15.65 35.63
N SER A 10 9.43 16.05 35.85
CA SER A 10 10.53 15.81 34.90
C SER A 10 10.75 14.32 34.66
N SER A 11 10.89 13.51 35.72
CA SER A 11 11.08 12.07 35.59
C SER A 11 9.87 11.41 34.92
N ALA A 12 8.64 11.79 35.28
CA ALA A 12 7.46 11.26 34.63
C ALA A 12 7.41 11.63 33.14
N THR A 13 7.73 12.86 32.76
CA THR A 13 7.82 13.25 31.34
C THR A 13 8.84 12.38 30.58
N VAL A 14 10.04 12.17 31.14
CA VAL A 14 11.04 11.29 30.51
C VAL A 14 10.50 9.87 30.34
N ILE A 15 9.85 9.30 31.36
CA ILE A 15 9.28 7.95 31.30
C ILE A 15 8.18 7.86 30.24
N GLY A 16 7.31 8.88 30.15
CA GLY A 16 6.28 8.96 29.11
C GLY A 16 6.87 9.01 27.70
N LEU A 17 7.95 9.78 27.50
CA LEU A 17 8.66 9.82 26.22
C LEU A 17 9.29 8.48 25.86
N LEU A 18 9.91 7.79 26.84
CA LEU A 18 10.52 6.48 26.61
C LEU A 18 9.49 5.48 26.09
N ILE A 19 8.34 5.34 26.76
CA ILE A 19 7.29 4.40 26.32
C ILE A 19 6.63 4.82 25.01
N PHE A 20 6.47 6.13 24.79
CA PHE A 20 5.83 6.66 23.58
C PHE A 20 6.62 6.31 22.31
N PHE A 21 7.95 6.29 22.35
CA PHE A 21 8.79 5.95 21.20
C PHE A 21 9.07 4.46 21.04
N VAL A 22 8.60 3.58 21.96
CA VAL A 22 8.76 2.12 21.79
C VAL A 22 8.19 1.62 20.46
N PRO A 23 6.96 1.96 20.03
CA PRO A 23 6.43 1.50 18.76
C PRO A 23 7.29 1.96 17.57
N PHE A 24 7.81 3.18 17.61
CA PHE A 24 8.68 3.73 16.57
C PHE A 24 9.94 2.88 16.39
N PHE A 25 10.71 2.66 17.46
CA PHE A 25 11.93 1.87 17.37
C PHE A 25 11.66 0.40 17.06
N THR A 26 10.55 -0.15 17.55
CA THR A 26 10.13 -1.52 17.21
C THR A 26 9.80 -1.64 15.72
N TYR A 27 9.15 -0.62 15.15
CA TYR A 27 8.84 -0.58 13.72
C TYR A 27 10.07 -0.37 12.84
N LEU A 28 11.14 0.26 13.35
CA LEU A 28 12.43 0.34 12.65
C LEU A 28 13.23 -0.99 12.75
N SER A 29 12.54 -2.13 12.63
CA SER A 29 13.20 -3.42 12.51
C SER A 29 14.00 -3.50 11.21
N PRO A 30 14.99 -4.40 11.11
CA PRO A 30 15.76 -4.61 9.88
C PRO A 30 14.87 -4.86 8.65
N GLU A 31 13.79 -5.62 8.81
CA GLU A 31 12.85 -5.99 7.73
C GLU A 31 12.11 -4.76 7.18
N ASN A 32 11.70 -3.86 8.07
CA ASN A 32 11.03 -2.62 7.67
C ASN A 32 12.03 -1.59 7.13
N LEU A 33 13.22 -1.47 7.73
CA LEU A 33 14.24 -0.54 7.26
C LEU A 33 14.77 -0.85 5.86
N ARG A 34 14.74 -2.11 5.42
CA ARG A 34 15.02 -2.49 4.03
C ARG A 34 13.99 -1.93 3.04
N GLN A 35 12.76 -1.68 3.50
CA GLN A 35 11.67 -1.20 2.67
C GLN A 35 11.44 0.31 2.77
N LEU A 36 11.81 0.91 3.90
CA LEU A 36 11.61 2.33 4.21
C LEU A 36 12.75 3.17 3.64
N SER A 37 12.40 4.25 2.95
CA SER A 37 13.33 5.33 2.63
C SER A 37 13.57 6.24 3.85
N LYS A 38 14.63 7.05 3.80
CA LYS A 38 14.91 8.05 4.85
C LYS A 38 13.78 9.05 5.03
N SER A 39 13.11 9.43 3.93
CA SER A 39 11.93 10.29 3.97
C SER A 39 10.77 9.63 4.70
N ASP A 40 10.57 8.33 4.51
CA ASP A 40 9.48 7.60 5.18
C ASP A 40 9.69 7.55 6.70
N VAL A 41 10.93 7.31 7.14
CA VAL A 41 11.27 7.33 8.57
C VAL A 41 11.03 8.73 9.18
N LEU A 42 11.43 9.79 8.48
CA LEU A 42 11.21 11.16 8.93
C LEU A 42 9.71 11.50 9.00
N GLU A 43 8.95 11.09 7.99
CA GLU A 43 7.50 11.28 7.93
C GLU A 43 6.79 10.60 9.11
N ILE A 44 7.13 9.34 9.40
CA ILE A 44 6.58 8.62 10.56
C ILE A 44 6.92 9.37 11.85
N LEU A 45 8.17 9.81 12.02
CA LEU A 45 8.60 10.57 13.19
C LEU A 45 7.81 11.88 13.35
N LEU A 46 7.60 12.63 12.27
CA LEU A 46 6.82 13.86 12.29
C LEU A 46 5.35 13.59 12.67
N SER A 47 4.75 12.51 12.15
CA SER A 47 3.39 12.11 12.52
C SER A 47 3.27 11.79 14.02
N LEU A 48 4.28 11.12 14.59
CA LEU A 48 4.35 10.81 16.01
C LEU A 48 4.48 12.07 16.88
N ILE A 49 5.26 13.06 16.43
CA ILE A 49 5.40 14.33 17.16
C ILE A 49 4.04 15.04 17.30
N ILE A 50 3.20 15.01 16.25
CA ILE A 50 1.85 15.58 16.31
C ILE A 50 1.00 14.86 17.36
N ILE A 51 0.99 13.52 17.37
CA ILE A 51 0.26 12.73 18.36
C ILE A 51 0.79 12.98 19.79
N LEU A 52 2.10 13.08 19.96
CA LEU A 52 2.74 13.38 21.24
C LEU A 52 2.29 14.73 21.80
N ILE A 53 2.19 15.76 20.95
CA ILE A 53 1.69 17.08 21.34
C ILE A 53 0.23 16.98 21.82
N VAL A 54 -0.61 16.24 21.10
CA VAL A 54 -2.01 16.01 21.49
C VAL A 54 -2.09 15.29 22.83
N ILE A 55 -1.33 14.21 23.03
CA ILE A 55 -1.28 13.48 24.31
C ILE A 55 -0.79 14.41 25.44
N PHE A 56 0.24 15.20 25.19
CA PHE A 56 0.78 16.14 26.18
C PHE A 56 -0.26 17.19 26.59
N ILE A 57 -0.93 17.84 25.64
CA ILE A 57 -1.98 18.83 25.89
C ILE A 57 -3.17 18.19 26.64
N SER A 58 -3.64 17.03 26.18
CA SER A 58 -4.74 16.31 26.82
C SER A 58 -4.39 15.90 28.24
N SER A 59 -3.17 15.36 28.45
CA SER A 59 -2.71 14.97 29.78
C SER A 59 -2.71 16.16 30.74
N PHE A 60 -2.13 17.29 30.33
CA PHE A 60 -2.08 18.50 31.15
C PHE A 60 -3.47 19.07 31.44
N SER A 61 -4.36 19.08 30.44
CA SER A 61 -5.72 19.59 30.59
C SER A 61 -6.52 18.77 31.61
N VAL A 62 -6.45 17.44 31.53
CA VAL A 62 -7.12 16.54 32.47
C VAL A 62 -6.51 16.67 33.87
N GLU A 63 -5.18 16.73 33.98
CA GLU A 63 -4.50 16.97 35.27
C GLU A 63 -4.97 18.27 35.94
N MET A 64 -5.11 19.35 35.16
CA MET A 64 -5.60 20.64 35.65
C MET A 64 -7.05 20.55 36.14
N LEU A 65 -7.92 19.87 35.42
CA LEU A 65 -9.31 19.61 35.83
C LEU A 65 -9.36 18.76 37.10
N MET A 66 -8.59 17.68 37.16
CA MET A 66 -8.54 16.80 38.34
C MET A 66 -8.05 17.53 39.58
N LYS A 67 -7.04 18.39 39.43
CA LYS A 67 -6.57 19.26 40.52
C LYS A 67 -7.66 20.22 40.97
N ARG A 68 -8.40 20.82 40.04
CA ARG A 68 -9.47 21.80 40.33
C ARG A 68 -10.66 21.16 41.07
N PHE A 69 -11.16 20.03 40.58
CA PHE A 69 -12.39 19.42 41.10
C PHE A 69 -12.15 18.47 42.27
N PHE A 70 -11.06 17.69 42.25
CA PHE A 70 -10.81 16.64 43.25
C PHE A 70 -9.66 16.95 44.20
N LYS A 71 -8.96 18.09 44.03
CA LYS A 71 -7.77 18.48 44.81
C LYS A 71 -6.66 17.41 44.83
N LYS A 72 -6.65 16.51 43.84
CA LYS A 72 -5.64 15.46 43.67
C LYS A 72 -4.62 15.87 42.63
N LYS A 73 -3.33 15.69 42.96
CA LYS A 73 -2.22 15.85 42.01
C LYS A 73 -1.88 14.47 41.45
N ILE A 74 -2.25 14.24 40.20
CA ILE A 74 -1.96 13.00 39.46
C ILE A 74 -1.11 13.40 38.26
N ILE A 75 -0.19 12.54 37.84
CA ILE A 75 0.57 12.72 36.59
C ILE A 75 0.08 11.65 35.62
N LEU A 76 -0.63 12.07 34.57
CA LEU A 76 -1.30 11.17 33.61
C LEU A 76 -0.47 10.94 32.36
N PHE A 77 0.49 11.83 32.07
CA PHE A 77 1.27 11.76 30.82
C PHE A 77 1.89 10.37 30.54
N PRO A 78 2.61 9.70 31.48
CA PRO A 78 3.15 8.36 31.22
C PRO A 78 2.08 7.31 30.95
N LEU A 79 0.92 7.41 31.60
CA LEU A 79 -0.18 6.46 31.45
C LEU A 79 -0.85 6.61 30.09
N LEU A 80 -1.02 7.84 29.61
CA LEU A 80 -1.57 8.10 28.27
C LEU A 80 -0.58 7.68 27.17
N CYS A 81 0.72 7.91 27.35
CA CYS A 81 1.73 7.38 26.45
C CYS A 81 1.75 5.84 26.44
N PHE A 82 1.56 5.19 27.59
CA PHE A 82 1.45 3.74 27.67
C PHE A 82 0.17 3.21 27.00
N ALA A 83 -0.98 3.88 27.17
CA ALA A 83 -2.21 3.53 26.46
C ALA A 83 -2.08 3.70 24.94
N PHE A 84 -1.35 4.73 24.48
CA PHE A 84 -0.98 4.87 23.08
C PHE A 84 -0.11 3.71 22.60
N TYR A 85 0.89 3.28 23.38
CA TYR A 85 1.65 2.06 23.07
C TYR A 85 0.75 0.82 22.95
N LEU A 86 -0.20 0.64 23.90
CA LEU A 86 -1.12 -0.50 23.87
C LEU A 86 -1.95 -0.55 22.59
N ASN A 87 -2.31 0.59 22.00
CA ASN A 87 -3.05 0.62 20.74
C ASN A 87 -2.34 -0.15 19.61
N PHE A 88 -1.00 -0.23 19.59
CA PHE A 88 -0.27 -1.03 18.60
C PHE A 88 -0.43 -2.54 18.77
N LEU A 89 -0.99 -2.99 19.89
CA LEU A 89 -1.34 -4.38 20.18
C LEU A 89 -2.78 -4.72 19.79
N TYR A 90 -3.55 -3.77 19.23
CA TYR A 90 -4.95 -3.98 18.88
C TYR A 90 -5.13 -5.08 17.83
N MET A 91 -4.42 -5.05 16.70
CA MET A 91 -4.52 -6.11 15.68
C MET A 91 -4.05 -7.48 16.21
N PRO A 92 -2.85 -7.60 16.81
CA PRO A 92 -2.40 -8.87 17.43
C PRO A 92 -3.38 -9.44 18.46
N PHE A 93 -4.12 -8.58 19.16
CA PHE A 93 -5.17 -9.00 20.09
C PHE A 93 -6.48 -9.39 19.39
N SER A 94 -6.93 -8.56 18.44
CA SER A 94 -8.28 -8.67 17.87
C SER A 94 -8.39 -9.74 16.80
N GLU A 95 -7.34 -10.02 16.01
CA GLU A 95 -7.39 -11.02 14.95
C GLU A 95 -7.63 -12.45 15.48
N PRO A 96 -6.88 -12.97 16.46
CA PRO A 96 -7.13 -14.32 16.99
C PRO A 96 -8.51 -14.44 17.67
N ILE A 97 -8.96 -13.38 18.32
CA ILE A 97 -10.28 -13.35 18.97
C ILE A 97 -11.39 -13.32 17.92
N GLN A 98 -11.22 -12.53 16.87
CA GLN A 98 -12.16 -12.47 15.76
C GLN A 98 -12.24 -13.82 15.05
N GLU A 99 -11.10 -14.47 14.78
CA GLU A 99 -11.04 -15.81 14.19
C GLU A 99 -11.77 -16.85 15.07
N PHE A 100 -11.49 -16.85 16.38
CA PHE A 100 -12.14 -17.76 17.33
C PHE A 100 -13.66 -17.56 17.43
N LEU A 101 -14.13 -16.31 17.40
CA LEU A 101 -15.55 -15.98 17.57
C LEU A 101 -16.33 -15.97 16.25
N PHE A 102 -15.64 -15.92 15.10
CA PHE A 102 -16.25 -15.83 13.77
C PHE A 102 -17.27 -16.94 13.47
N PRO A 103 -17.03 -18.23 13.78
CA PRO A 103 -17.99 -19.29 13.46
C PRO A 103 -19.34 -19.13 14.15
N LYS A 104 -19.37 -18.48 15.32
CA LYS A 104 -20.57 -18.34 16.16
C LYS A 104 -21.27 -17.00 16.00
N PHE A 105 -20.50 -15.92 15.85
CA PHE A 105 -21.03 -14.55 15.88
C PHE A 105 -20.78 -13.77 14.58
N GLY A 106 -20.06 -14.35 13.62
CA GLY A 106 -19.60 -13.64 12.43
C GLY A 106 -18.60 -12.53 12.77
N PHE A 107 -18.56 -11.50 11.94
CA PHE A 107 -17.63 -10.39 12.09
C PHE A 107 -18.09 -9.42 13.19
N ILE A 108 -17.33 -9.31 14.28
CA ILE A 108 -17.65 -8.57 15.51
C ILE A 108 -16.60 -7.50 15.85
N ALA A 109 -15.95 -6.94 14.83
CA ALA A 109 -14.85 -6.01 15.03
C ALA A 109 -15.23 -4.76 15.84
N THR A 110 -16.46 -4.22 15.74
CA THR A 110 -16.86 -3.02 16.50
C THR A 110 -16.94 -3.29 18.01
N PRO A 111 -17.66 -4.33 18.48
CA PRO A 111 -17.60 -4.75 19.88
C PRO A 111 -16.18 -4.97 20.41
N LEU A 112 -15.32 -5.63 19.63
CA LEU A 112 -13.92 -5.89 20.02
C LEU A 112 -13.13 -4.59 20.21
N PHE A 113 -13.28 -3.63 19.30
CA PHE A 113 -12.68 -2.31 19.43
C PHE A 113 -13.15 -1.59 20.70
N ILE A 114 -14.46 -1.54 20.95
CA ILE A 114 -15.00 -0.89 22.16
C ILE A 114 -14.46 -1.56 23.42
N PHE A 115 -14.44 -2.90 23.46
CA PHE A 115 -13.89 -3.65 24.59
C PHE A 115 -12.42 -3.32 24.83
N PHE A 116 -11.62 -3.29 23.77
CA PHE A 116 -10.19 -2.96 23.85
C PHE A 116 -9.95 -1.54 24.42
N GLU A 117 -10.69 -0.54 23.94
CA GLU A 117 -10.59 0.83 24.46
C GLU A 117 -11.02 0.95 25.92
N LEU A 118 -12.06 0.20 26.33
CA LEU A 118 -12.45 0.12 27.74
C LEU A 118 -11.34 -0.47 28.61
N CYS A 119 -10.60 -1.47 28.12
CA CYS A 119 -9.42 -1.99 28.81
C CYS A 119 -8.32 -0.92 28.95
N CYS A 120 -8.03 -0.16 27.89
CA CYS A 120 -7.08 0.95 27.94
C CYS A 120 -7.48 2.01 28.97
N LEU A 121 -8.77 2.41 28.99
CA LEU A 121 -9.31 3.35 29.98
C LEU A 121 -9.23 2.80 31.40
N ALA A 122 -9.52 1.51 31.61
CA ALA A 122 -9.37 0.87 32.91
C ALA A 122 -7.90 0.91 33.38
N ILE A 123 -6.94 0.61 32.51
CA ILE A 123 -5.50 0.68 32.81
C ILE A 123 -5.11 2.10 33.22
N ILE A 124 -5.59 3.13 32.51
CA ILE A 124 -5.34 4.53 32.88
C ILE A 124 -5.93 4.84 34.27
N ALA A 125 -7.17 4.43 34.53
CA ALA A 125 -7.84 4.71 35.80
C ALA A 125 -7.16 4.00 37.00
N PHE A 126 -6.86 2.71 36.86
CA PHE A 126 -6.11 1.94 37.86
C PHE A 126 -4.69 2.48 38.02
N GLY A 127 -4.04 2.82 36.91
CA GLY A 127 -2.70 3.39 36.88
C GLY A 127 -2.64 4.72 37.65
N ALA A 128 -3.62 5.60 37.45
CA ALA A 128 -3.75 6.86 38.16
C ALA A 128 -3.97 6.67 39.66
N LYS A 129 -4.73 5.64 40.06
CA LYS A 129 -4.92 5.26 41.47
C LYS A 129 -3.61 4.79 42.11
N PHE A 130 -2.81 4.01 41.40
CA PHE A 130 -1.53 3.45 41.86
C PHE A 130 -0.34 4.09 41.12
N ASN A 131 -0.31 5.43 41.06
CA ASN A 131 0.54 6.17 40.13
C ASN A 131 2.04 5.84 40.23
N VAL A 132 2.61 5.83 41.44
CA VAL A 132 4.05 5.58 41.64
C VAL A 132 4.46 4.17 41.19
N PHE A 133 3.64 3.16 41.52
CA PHE A 133 3.85 1.78 41.10
C PHE A 133 3.76 1.67 39.58
N SER A 134 2.72 2.25 38.98
CA SER A 134 2.47 2.17 37.55
C SER A 134 3.58 2.85 36.74
N ILE A 135 4.03 4.03 37.15
CA ILE A 135 5.16 4.73 36.52
C ILE A 135 6.44 3.88 36.60
N ARG A 136 6.69 3.21 37.73
CA ARG A 136 7.86 2.32 37.87
C ARG A 136 7.76 1.13 36.92
N MET A 137 6.59 0.50 36.82
CA MET A 137 6.37 -0.62 35.91
C MET A 137 6.51 -0.19 34.45
N ILE A 138 5.97 0.97 34.07
CA ILE A 138 6.12 1.53 32.72
C ILE A 138 7.60 1.80 32.41
N LEU A 139 8.37 2.37 33.34
CA LEU A 139 9.80 2.59 33.14
C LEU A 139 10.55 1.28 32.88
N ILE A 140 10.34 0.27 33.74
CA ILE A 140 10.97 -1.04 33.60
C ILE A 140 10.60 -1.66 32.24
N PHE A 141 9.31 -1.66 31.92
CA PHE A 141 8.80 -2.17 30.65
C PHE A 141 9.40 -1.45 29.44
N SER A 142 9.46 -0.11 29.48
CA SER A 142 10.02 0.71 28.40
C SER A 142 11.49 0.38 28.15
N ILE A 143 12.28 0.22 29.22
CA ILE A 143 13.70 -0.13 29.10
C ILE A 143 13.84 -1.49 28.40
N PHE A 144 13.10 -2.52 28.83
CA PHE A 144 13.16 -3.83 28.21
C PHE A 144 12.74 -3.80 26.74
N MET A 145 11.64 -3.11 26.42
CA MET A 145 11.16 -3.01 25.04
C MET A 145 12.11 -2.23 24.14
N LEU A 146 12.70 -1.14 24.64
CA LEU A 146 13.70 -0.37 23.88
C LEU A 146 14.97 -1.19 23.65
N ILE A 147 15.47 -1.94 24.64
CA ILE A 147 16.63 -2.84 24.46
C ILE A 147 16.33 -3.86 23.36
N ASN A 148 15.15 -4.49 23.41
CA ASN A 148 14.73 -5.47 22.40
C ASN A 148 14.62 -4.85 20.99
N ALA A 149 14.17 -3.60 20.88
CA ALA A 149 14.08 -2.89 19.61
C ALA A 149 15.44 -2.41 19.08
N PHE A 150 16.34 -1.96 19.97
CA PHE A 150 17.63 -1.39 19.57
C PHE A 150 18.66 -2.43 19.12
N ILE A 151 18.64 -3.66 19.68
CA ILE A 151 19.64 -4.69 19.32
C ILE A 151 19.61 -5.01 17.81
N PRO A 152 18.44 -5.35 17.21
CA PRO A 152 18.37 -5.59 15.76
C PRO A 152 18.66 -4.34 14.93
N LEU A 153 18.19 -3.17 15.39
CA LEU A 153 18.39 -1.89 14.70
C LEU A 153 19.87 -1.53 14.58
N VAL A 154 20.63 -1.62 15.68
CA VAL A 154 22.07 -1.33 15.69
C VAL A 154 22.82 -2.32 14.80
N SER A 155 22.44 -3.60 14.83
CA SER A 155 23.05 -4.64 13.99
C SER A 155 22.83 -4.33 12.51
N TYR A 156 21.61 -3.98 12.11
CA TYR A 156 21.29 -3.58 10.74
C TYR A 156 22.05 -2.32 10.30
N LEU A 157 22.11 -1.30 11.16
CA LEU A 157 22.84 -0.07 10.83
C LEU A 157 24.34 -0.36 10.67
N ALA A 158 24.93 -1.23 11.51
CA ALA A 158 26.33 -1.61 11.39
C ALA A 158 26.64 -2.33 10.06
N GLU A 159 25.75 -3.23 9.62
CA GLU A 159 25.90 -3.96 8.36
C GLU A 159 25.75 -3.07 7.12
N ASN A 160 24.91 -2.04 7.18
CA ASN A 160 24.57 -1.22 6.00
C ASN A 160 25.33 0.11 5.93
N ILE A 161 26.28 0.38 6.84
CA ILE A 161 27.17 1.54 6.74
C ILE A 161 28.14 1.32 5.58
N GLY A 162 27.97 2.09 4.50
CA GLY A 162 28.90 2.13 3.36
C GLY A 162 28.44 1.37 2.11
N GLU A 163 27.37 0.58 2.19
CA GLU A 163 26.79 -0.10 1.04
C GLU A 163 25.68 0.76 0.39
N ASN A 164 26.05 1.56 -0.60
CA ASN A 164 25.09 2.04 -1.60
C ASN A 164 25.35 1.24 -2.89
N PRO A 165 24.71 0.08 -3.10
CA PRO A 165 24.85 -0.63 -4.35
C PRO A 165 24.26 0.26 -5.47
N THR A 166 25.16 0.88 -6.23
CA THR A 166 24.80 1.55 -7.48
C THR A 166 24.51 0.47 -8.49
N ILE A 167 23.24 0.07 -8.61
CA ILE A 167 22.82 -0.88 -9.65
C ILE A 167 22.78 -0.11 -10.97
N SER A 168 23.78 -0.36 -11.81
CA SER A 168 23.75 0.00 -13.22
C SER A 168 23.17 -1.17 -14.01
N TYR A 169 22.11 -0.94 -14.77
CA TYR A 169 21.64 -1.92 -15.74
C TYR A 169 22.50 -1.81 -16.99
N GLU A 170 23.26 -2.86 -17.32
CA GLU A 170 23.99 -2.92 -18.58
C GLU A 170 23.02 -3.24 -19.72
N PHE A 171 22.89 -2.30 -20.67
CA PHE A 171 22.03 -2.45 -21.83
C PHE A 171 22.77 -3.17 -22.95
N LYS A 172 22.33 -4.37 -23.32
CA LYS A 172 22.63 -4.92 -24.65
C LYS A 172 21.57 -4.41 -25.64
N SER A 173 21.69 -3.16 -26.08
CA SER A 173 20.83 -2.67 -27.16
C SER A 173 21.34 -3.25 -28.48
N SER A 174 20.58 -4.18 -29.08
CA SER A 174 20.71 -4.40 -30.52
C SER A 174 20.14 -3.16 -31.24
N PRO A 175 20.72 -2.74 -32.37
CA PRO A 175 20.12 -1.70 -33.19
C PRO A 175 18.78 -2.22 -33.75
N LEU A 176 17.69 -1.82 -33.12
CA LEU A 176 16.35 -2.00 -33.68
C LEU A 176 16.17 -0.95 -34.77
N THR A 177 15.92 -1.39 -36.00
CA THR A 177 15.44 -0.51 -37.07
C THR A 177 14.11 0.09 -36.64
N GLN A 178 14.10 1.40 -36.42
CA GLN A 178 12.89 2.15 -36.06
C GLN A 178 12.05 2.38 -37.31
N ASP A 179 10.76 2.09 -37.22
CA ASP A 179 9.77 2.52 -38.20
C ASP A 179 9.35 3.96 -37.86
N GLU A 180 9.65 4.92 -38.75
CA GLU A 180 9.36 6.34 -38.56
C GLU A 180 7.87 6.68 -38.40
N ILE A 181 6.97 5.80 -38.84
CA ILE A 181 5.53 5.98 -38.67
C ILE A 181 5.13 5.54 -37.26
N LEU A 182 5.64 4.39 -36.80
CA LEU A 182 5.30 3.85 -35.47
C LEU A 182 5.82 4.73 -34.34
N THR A 183 6.96 5.41 -34.50
CA THR A 183 7.50 6.34 -33.49
C THR A 183 6.62 7.56 -33.25
N LYS A 184 5.67 7.86 -34.15
CA LYS A 184 4.73 8.97 -34.01
C LYS A 184 3.42 8.59 -33.34
N ARG A 185 3.16 7.28 -33.14
CA ARG A 185 1.91 6.80 -32.55
C ARG A 185 1.95 6.90 -31.02
N ASN A 186 0.81 7.24 -30.44
CA ASN A 186 0.62 7.17 -28.99
C ASN A 186 0.47 5.72 -28.56
N VAL A 187 0.99 5.40 -27.38
CA VAL A 187 0.91 4.06 -26.80
C VAL A 187 0.16 4.14 -25.49
N TYR A 188 -0.91 3.37 -25.37
CA TYR A 188 -1.63 3.14 -24.13
C TYR A 188 -1.32 1.71 -23.67
N TYR A 189 -0.58 1.58 -22.58
CA TYR A 189 -0.20 0.31 -22.00
C TYR A 189 -0.90 0.13 -20.66
N ILE A 190 -1.99 -0.62 -20.69
CA ILE A 190 -2.90 -0.82 -19.56
C ILE A 190 -2.62 -2.17 -18.91
N ILE A 191 -2.27 -2.13 -17.63
CA ILE A 191 -2.10 -3.30 -16.78
C ILE A 191 -3.36 -3.51 -15.92
N LEU A 192 -3.88 -4.73 -15.94
CA LEU A 192 -5.06 -5.16 -15.19
C LEU A 192 -4.62 -6.10 -14.06
N ASP A 193 -4.64 -5.59 -12.82
CA ASP A 193 -4.07 -6.24 -11.64
C ASP A 193 -4.84 -7.53 -11.29
N GLY A 194 -4.15 -8.67 -11.36
CA GLY A 194 -4.71 -9.98 -11.01
C GLY A 194 -5.78 -10.50 -11.98
N MET A 195 -5.84 -10.01 -13.23
CA MET A 195 -6.82 -10.49 -14.22
C MET A 195 -6.42 -11.85 -14.80
N MET A 196 -7.28 -12.87 -14.64
CA MET A 196 -7.05 -14.18 -15.26
C MET A 196 -7.29 -14.18 -16.77
N ALA A 197 -6.74 -15.18 -17.45
CA ALA A 197 -6.99 -15.40 -18.88
C ALA A 197 -8.47 -15.76 -19.16
N ILE A 198 -8.95 -15.45 -20.36
CA ILE A 198 -10.34 -15.68 -20.77
C ILE A 198 -10.68 -17.19 -20.75
N GLU A 199 -9.72 -18.04 -21.11
CA GLU A 199 -9.83 -19.50 -21.07
C GLU A 199 -10.16 -19.97 -19.66
N THR A 200 -9.37 -19.52 -18.68
CA THR A 200 -9.55 -19.87 -17.26
C THR A 200 -10.86 -19.29 -16.73
N ALA A 201 -11.17 -18.02 -17.04
CA ALA A 201 -12.43 -17.39 -16.65
C ALA A 201 -13.65 -18.15 -17.17
N ALA A 202 -13.58 -18.73 -18.37
CA ALA A 202 -14.65 -19.53 -18.94
C ALA A 202 -14.80 -20.89 -18.24
N GLN A 203 -13.68 -21.55 -17.89
CA GLN A 203 -13.69 -22.83 -17.18
C GLN A 203 -14.38 -22.73 -15.81
N VAL A 204 -14.19 -21.62 -15.10
CA VAL A 204 -14.79 -21.38 -13.78
C VAL A 204 -16.09 -20.57 -13.83
N ASN A 205 -16.69 -20.38 -15.01
CA ASN A 205 -17.98 -19.68 -15.18
C ASN A 205 -17.98 -18.22 -14.66
N ILE A 206 -16.85 -17.51 -14.79
CA ILE A 206 -16.75 -16.06 -14.57
C ILE A 206 -17.25 -15.29 -15.79
N ALA A 207 -16.84 -15.71 -17.01
CA ALA A 207 -17.20 -15.05 -18.26
C ALA A 207 -17.38 -16.04 -19.42
N ASN A 208 -18.23 -15.69 -20.40
CA ASN A 208 -18.39 -16.49 -21.61
C ASN A 208 -17.31 -16.14 -22.65
N LYS A 209 -16.43 -17.09 -22.97
CA LYS A 209 -15.33 -16.87 -23.93
C LYS A 209 -15.78 -16.29 -25.27
N LYS A 210 -16.86 -16.81 -25.86
CA LYS A 210 -17.34 -16.37 -27.20
C LYS A 210 -17.83 -14.92 -27.15
N GLU A 211 -18.58 -14.58 -26.10
CA GLU A 211 -19.08 -13.23 -25.88
C GLU A 211 -17.94 -12.23 -25.66
N VAL A 212 -16.98 -12.56 -24.79
CA VAL A 212 -15.84 -11.68 -24.51
C VAL A 212 -15.01 -11.44 -25.78
N LEU A 213 -14.69 -12.50 -26.53
CA LEU A 213 -13.93 -12.37 -27.78
C LEU A 213 -14.68 -11.53 -28.83
N GLY A 214 -16.00 -11.71 -28.94
CA GLY A 214 -16.84 -10.88 -29.81
C GLY A 214 -16.81 -9.40 -29.41
N ASN A 215 -16.94 -9.12 -28.12
CA ASN A 215 -16.88 -7.75 -27.59
C ASN A 215 -15.51 -7.10 -27.82
N LEU A 216 -14.40 -7.81 -27.58
CA LEU A 216 -13.05 -7.31 -27.85
C LEU A 216 -12.87 -7.02 -29.35
N SER A 217 -13.25 -7.96 -30.22
CA SER A 217 -13.16 -7.77 -31.68
C SER A 217 -13.98 -6.56 -32.16
N ASN A 218 -15.19 -6.36 -31.63
CA ASN A 218 -16.05 -5.23 -31.99
C ASN A 218 -15.46 -3.87 -31.59
N THR A 219 -14.52 -3.85 -30.63
CA THR A 219 -13.79 -2.65 -30.21
C THR A 219 -12.45 -2.47 -30.93
N GLY A 220 -12.12 -3.35 -31.90
CA GLY A 220 -10.86 -3.32 -32.63
C GLY A 220 -9.71 -4.04 -31.94
N LEU A 221 -9.94 -4.67 -30.78
CA LEU A 221 -8.93 -5.41 -30.04
C LEU A 221 -8.77 -6.83 -30.59
N LYS A 222 -7.51 -7.25 -30.71
CA LYS A 222 -7.14 -8.63 -31.03
C LYS A 222 -6.71 -9.35 -29.76
N TYR A 223 -7.37 -10.46 -29.44
CA TYR A 223 -6.94 -11.33 -28.35
C TYR A 223 -5.68 -12.12 -28.74
N ILE A 224 -4.68 -12.13 -27.85
CA ILE A 224 -3.45 -12.90 -28.02
C ILE A 224 -3.49 -14.13 -27.09
N ASP A 225 -3.77 -15.27 -27.70
CA ASP A 225 -3.85 -16.56 -27.01
C ASP A 225 -2.49 -16.94 -26.40
N LYS A 226 -2.51 -17.58 -25.23
CA LYS A 226 -1.34 -18.08 -24.49
C LYS A 226 -0.27 -17.01 -24.19
N SER A 227 -0.68 -15.75 -24.05
CA SER A 227 0.20 -14.72 -23.50
C SER A 227 0.49 -15.01 -22.02
N GLN A 228 1.71 -14.69 -21.57
CA GLN A 228 2.17 -14.93 -20.20
C GLN A 228 2.79 -13.66 -19.63
N SER A 229 2.51 -13.38 -18.37
CA SER A 229 3.25 -12.39 -17.60
C SER A 229 4.70 -12.82 -17.41
N SER A 230 5.62 -11.86 -17.27
CA SER A 230 7.03 -12.18 -17.00
C SER A 230 7.22 -12.86 -15.64
N TYR A 231 6.39 -12.52 -14.65
CA TYR A 231 6.43 -13.13 -13.33
C TYR A 231 5.00 -13.35 -12.82
N ASP A 232 4.89 -14.06 -11.69
CA ASP A 232 3.64 -14.36 -10.99
C ASP A 232 3.27 -13.30 -9.93
N SER A 233 4.03 -12.22 -9.83
CA SER A 233 3.83 -11.14 -8.86
C SER A 233 3.94 -9.76 -9.52
N THR A 234 3.06 -8.84 -9.09
CA THR A 234 2.94 -7.47 -9.64
C THR A 234 4.27 -6.74 -9.71
N TYR A 235 4.98 -6.63 -8.58
CA TYR A 235 6.19 -5.81 -8.49
C TYR A 235 7.31 -6.29 -9.41
N MET A 236 7.39 -7.61 -9.64
CA MET A 236 8.35 -8.22 -10.56
C MET A 236 7.92 -8.04 -12.01
N THR A 237 6.65 -8.32 -12.36
CA THR A 237 6.16 -8.12 -13.73
C THR A 237 6.30 -6.67 -14.16
N LEU A 238 5.92 -5.72 -13.31
CA LEU A 238 6.04 -4.30 -13.63
C LEU A 238 7.50 -3.83 -13.69
N ALA A 239 8.39 -4.36 -12.83
CA ALA A 239 9.82 -4.12 -12.96
C ALA A 239 10.37 -4.66 -14.29
N SER A 240 9.94 -5.86 -14.70
CA SER A 240 10.29 -6.45 -16.00
C SER A 240 9.92 -5.55 -17.17
N ILE A 241 8.72 -4.96 -17.15
CA ILE A 241 8.23 -4.03 -18.18
C ILE A 241 9.12 -2.77 -18.25
N MET A 242 9.44 -2.18 -17.10
CA MET A 242 10.29 -0.98 -17.06
C MET A 242 11.73 -1.27 -17.49
N LEU A 243 12.21 -2.49 -17.22
CA LEU A 243 13.54 -2.95 -17.59
C LEU A 243 13.63 -3.57 -18.99
N ILE A 244 12.49 -3.94 -19.59
CA ILE A 244 12.42 -4.67 -20.85
C ILE A 244 13.28 -5.95 -20.80
N ASP A 245 13.37 -6.59 -19.62
CA ASP A 245 14.13 -7.84 -19.43
C ASP A 245 13.72 -8.57 -18.13
N TYR A 246 14.01 -9.87 -18.10
CA TYR A 246 13.98 -10.70 -16.90
C TYR A 246 15.16 -10.36 -15.98
N HIS A 247 14.90 -9.44 -15.06
CA HIS A 247 15.88 -8.96 -14.09
C HIS A 247 16.18 -9.93 -12.93
N HIS A 248 15.36 -10.96 -12.72
CA HIS A 248 15.59 -12.01 -11.74
C HIS A 248 15.38 -13.38 -12.38
N LYS A 249 16.45 -14.16 -12.47
CA LYS A 249 16.48 -15.47 -13.12
C LYS A 249 16.57 -16.57 -12.06
N PRO A 250 16.29 -17.85 -12.39
CA PRO A 250 16.44 -18.95 -11.43
C PRO A 250 17.83 -19.07 -10.80
N SER A 251 18.87 -18.59 -11.51
CA SER A 251 20.25 -18.55 -11.02
C SER A 251 20.60 -17.29 -10.22
N SER A 252 19.69 -16.31 -10.14
CA SER A 252 19.91 -15.07 -9.39
C SER A 252 19.89 -15.36 -7.88
N PRO A 253 20.71 -14.66 -7.08
CA PRO A 253 20.61 -14.74 -5.62
C PRO A 253 19.22 -14.33 -5.15
N LYS A 254 18.68 -14.99 -4.13
CA LYS A 254 17.43 -14.56 -3.48
C LYS A 254 17.57 -13.10 -3.06
N PHE A 255 16.65 -12.25 -3.51
CA PHE A 255 16.61 -10.86 -3.06
C PHE A 255 16.03 -10.80 -1.65
N LEU A 256 16.60 -9.93 -0.81
CA LEU A 256 16.17 -9.73 0.58
C LEU A 256 15.12 -8.63 0.72
N ASP A 257 15.00 -7.79 -0.31
CA ASP A 257 14.05 -6.68 -0.38
C ASP A 257 13.65 -6.39 -1.83
N ASP A 258 12.59 -5.61 -1.97
CA ASP A 258 11.93 -5.22 -3.20
C ASP A 258 12.25 -3.76 -3.59
N SER A 259 13.28 -3.15 -3.00
CA SER A 259 13.67 -1.76 -3.29
C SER A 259 14.11 -1.55 -4.74
N ASN A 260 14.59 -2.61 -5.39
CA ASN A 260 15.04 -2.60 -6.79
C ASN A 260 13.93 -2.94 -7.79
N PHE A 261 12.71 -3.15 -7.31
CA PHE A 261 11.55 -3.47 -8.15
C PHE A 261 10.52 -2.35 -8.14
N PHE A 262 9.48 -2.52 -8.95
CA PHE A 262 8.41 -1.54 -9.08
C PHE A 262 7.54 -1.52 -7.82
N PRO A 263 7.04 -0.35 -7.36
CA PRO A 263 7.27 0.99 -7.90
C PRO A 263 8.54 1.65 -7.37
N ARG A 264 9.22 1.08 -6.36
CA ARG A 264 10.34 1.73 -5.66
C ARG A 264 11.50 2.11 -6.58
N MET A 265 11.78 1.28 -7.58
CA MET A 265 12.78 1.59 -8.61
C MET A 265 12.49 2.89 -9.39
N MET A 266 11.21 3.27 -9.53
CA MET A 266 10.80 4.50 -10.21
C MET A 266 11.18 5.76 -9.43
N TYR A 267 11.43 5.65 -8.12
CA TYR A 267 11.77 6.77 -7.25
C TYR A 267 13.28 6.98 -7.09
N LYS A 268 14.10 6.02 -7.53
CA LYS A 268 15.57 6.12 -7.44
C LYS A 268 16.08 7.15 -8.47
N MET A 269 16.66 8.25 -7.98
CA MET A 269 17.07 9.38 -8.84
C MET A 269 18.17 9.04 -9.84
N HIS A 270 19.06 8.10 -9.52
CA HIS A 270 20.29 7.81 -10.27
C HIS A 270 20.17 6.70 -11.31
N THR A 271 19.00 6.07 -11.44
CA THR A 271 18.83 4.92 -12.33
C THR A 271 18.10 5.36 -13.60
N GLU A 272 18.76 5.24 -14.75
CA GLU A 272 18.08 5.33 -16.05
C GLU A 272 17.43 3.98 -16.36
N LEU A 273 16.11 3.99 -16.56
CA LEU A 273 15.34 2.79 -16.87
C LEU A 273 15.32 2.55 -18.38
N PRO A 274 15.51 1.30 -18.85
CA PRO A 274 15.49 0.94 -20.27
C PRO A 274 14.30 1.48 -21.05
N LEU A 275 13.08 1.26 -20.57
CA LEU A 275 11.88 1.76 -21.24
C LEU A 275 11.92 3.29 -21.39
N ILE A 276 12.26 3.99 -20.32
CA ILE A 276 12.35 5.45 -20.31
C ILE A 276 13.43 5.95 -21.28
N SER A 277 14.56 5.25 -21.39
CA SER A 277 15.63 5.59 -22.34
C SER A 277 15.16 5.43 -23.80
N TYR A 278 14.46 4.34 -24.11
CA TYR A 278 13.89 4.15 -25.45
C TYR A 278 12.82 5.18 -25.79
N LEU A 279 11.95 5.53 -24.85
CA LEU A 279 10.94 6.58 -25.05
C LEU A 279 11.57 7.93 -25.35
N LYS A 280 12.63 8.31 -24.62
CA LYS A 280 13.39 9.54 -24.90
C LYS A 280 14.00 9.53 -26.30
N LYS A 281 14.60 8.41 -26.72
CA LYS A 281 15.16 8.25 -28.08
C LYS A 281 14.09 8.38 -29.17
N ALA A 282 12.86 7.94 -28.87
CA ALA A 282 11.71 8.08 -29.77
C ALA A 282 11.00 9.44 -29.66
N ASN A 283 11.53 10.40 -28.89
CA ASN A 283 10.86 11.67 -28.59
C ASN A 283 9.43 11.51 -28.05
N SER A 284 9.22 10.46 -27.24
CA SER A 284 7.95 10.10 -26.63
C SER A 284 7.96 10.40 -25.13
N SER A 285 6.89 11.03 -24.66
CA SER A 285 6.72 11.41 -23.25
C SER A 285 6.11 10.26 -22.42
N PHE A 286 6.51 10.12 -21.15
CA PHE A 286 6.01 9.05 -20.27
C PHE A 286 4.96 9.58 -19.30
N PHE A 287 3.74 9.04 -19.37
CA PHE A 287 2.65 9.31 -18.45
C PHE A 287 2.38 8.10 -17.57
N TRP A 288 2.16 8.34 -16.28
CA TRP A 288 1.90 7.27 -15.31
C TRP A 288 0.60 7.53 -14.55
N SER A 289 -0.39 6.66 -14.80
CA SER A 289 -1.63 6.56 -14.02
C SER A 289 -1.54 5.31 -13.13
N GLY A 290 -1.13 5.52 -11.88
CA GLY A 290 -0.95 4.45 -10.90
C GLY A 290 -2.22 4.16 -10.09
N ASN A 291 -2.15 3.15 -9.22
CA ASN A 291 -3.22 2.83 -8.26
C ASN A 291 -2.81 3.14 -6.80
N SER A 292 -3.66 2.74 -5.84
CA SER A 292 -3.40 2.90 -4.40
C SER A 292 -2.16 2.14 -3.91
N TRP A 293 -1.70 1.11 -4.63
CA TRP A 293 -0.47 0.38 -4.31
C TRP A 293 0.76 1.05 -4.96
N ALA A 294 0.71 1.33 -6.26
CA ALA A 294 1.79 1.96 -7.02
C ALA A 294 1.36 3.29 -7.65
N GLY A 295 1.18 4.31 -6.80
CA GLY A 295 0.78 5.65 -7.23
C GLY A 295 1.98 6.45 -7.74
N CYS A 296 1.76 7.35 -8.69
CA CYS A 296 2.81 8.23 -9.18
C CYS A 296 2.96 9.44 -8.24
N ASN A 297 4.06 9.53 -7.50
CA ASN A 297 4.28 10.58 -6.47
C ASN A 297 5.60 11.36 -6.67
N TYR A 298 6.08 11.51 -7.91
CA TYR A 298 7.38 12.17 -8.12
C TYR A 298 7.36 13.17 -9.27
N LYS A 299 7.92 14.37 -9.01
CA LYS A 299 8.01 15.49 -9.97
C LYS A 299 8.77 15.14 -11.26
N LYS A 300 9.52 14.03 -11.28
CA LYS A 300 10.27 13.54 -12.45
C LYS A 300 9.34 12.95 -13.52
N TRP A 301 8.14 12.51 -13.15
CA TRP A 301 7.22 11.79 -14.03
C TRP A 301 5.95 12.60 -14.28
N SER A 302 5.35 12.46 -15.46
CA SER A 302 4.02 13.03 -15.75
C SER A 302 2.95 12.17 -15.08
N CYS A 303 2.70 12.45 -13.81
CA CYS A 303 1.72 11.73 -13.00
C CYS A 303 0.28 12.16 -13.33
N ILE A 304 -0.58 11.19 -13.62
CA ILE A 304 -2.01 11.42 -13.78
C ILE A 304 -2.68 11.13 -12.43
N GLU A 305 -3.14 12.21 -11.79
CA GLU A 305 -3.85 12.22 -10.50
C GLU A 305 -3.17 11.36 -9.42
N SER A 306 -2.11 11.90 -8.79
CA SER A 306 -1.82 11.50 -7.40
C SER A 306 -2.98 12.05 -6.57
N PRO A 307 -3.81 11.23 -5.89
CA PRO A 307 -4.61 11.80 -4.83
C PRO A 307 -3.66 12.58 -3.94
N ASN A 308 -4.02 13.83 -3.63
CA ASN A 308 -3.42 14.55 -2.51
C ASN A 308 -3.82 13.78 -1.27
N ASP A 309 -3.17 12.64 -1.04
CA ASP A 309 -3.36 11.84 0.15
C ASP A 309 -2.78 12.68 1.28
N ILE A 310 -3.67 13.35 2.01
CA ILE A 310 -3.30 14.25 3.11
C ILE A 310 -2.53 13.46 4.19
N SER A 311 -2.71 12.13 4.23
CA SER A 311 -1.87 11.22 4.99
C SER A 311 -0.90 10.51 4.03
N PRO A 312 0.41 10.76 4.13
CA PRO A 312 1.35 10.04 3.31
C PRO A 312 1.35 8.54 3.68
N ARG A 313 1.29 7.67 2.65
CA ARG A 313 0.98 6.23 2.73
C ARG A 313 1.83 5.46 3.75
N ASN A 314 3.04 5.92 4.05
CA ASN A 314 3.98 5.21 4.92
C ASN A 314 3.75 5.50 6.40
N SER A 315 3.37 6.73 6.77
CA SER A 315 2.87 7.03 8.11
C SER A 315 1.63 6.20 8.45
N PHE A 316 0.73 5.98 7.48
CA PHE A 316 -0.45 5.12 7.68
C PHE A 316 -0.07 3.66 7.94
N LYS A 317 0.93 3.12 7.21
CA LYS A 317 1.45 1.75 7.42
C LYS A 317 1.93 1.52 8.84
N PHE A 318 2.60 2.52 9.42
CA PHE A 318 3.06 2.45 10.81
C PHE A 318 1.90 2.26 11.80
N TYR A 319 0.75 2.87 11.55
CA TYR A 319 -0.43 2.75 12.40
C TYR A 319 -1.34 1.55 12.10
N LEU A 320 -0.96 0.65 11.16
CA LEU A 320 -1.83 -0.45 10.72
C LEU A 320 -2.28 -1.40 11.84
N THR A 321 -1.45 -1.58 12.87
CA THR A 321 -1.80 -2.46 13.99
C THR A 321 -2.67 -1.78 15.05
N THR A 322 -2.92 -0.47 14.89
CA THR A 322 -3.78 0.32 15.78
C THR A 322 -5.23 0.34 15.29
N PRO A 323 -6.18 0.88 16.08
CA PRO A 323 -7.52 1.15 15.58
C PRO A 323 -7.62 2.32 14.59
N LEU A 324 -6.58 3.16 14.45
CA LEU A 324 -6.59 4.37 13.61
C LEU A 324 -6.93 4.11 12.13
N PRO A 325 -6.40 3.08 11.45
CA PRO A 325 -6.75 2.78 10.06
C PRO A 325 -8.25 2.64 9.87
N ARG A 326 -8.92 1.93 10.79
CA ARG A 326 -10.35 1.71 10.71
C ARG A 326 -11.15 3.00 10.92
N ILE A 327 -10.73 3.83 11.87
CA ILE A 327 -11.35 5.14 12.11
C ILE A 327 -11.15 6.02 10.86
N TYR A 328 -9.95 6.03 10.30
CA TYR A 328 -9.62 6.78 9.09
C TYR A 328 -10.47 6.33 7.90
N TYR A 329 -10.55 5.02 7.64
CA TYR A 329 -11.36 4.48 6.54
C TYR A 329 -12.85 4.79 6.70
N ASN A 330 -13.38 4.79 7.93
CA ASN A 330 -14.77 5.15 8.17
C ASN A 330 -15.06 6.64 7.97
N LEU A 331 -14.07 7.52 8.17
CA LEU A 331 -14.25 8.97 8.14
C LEU A 331 -13.85 9.60 6.81
N PHE A 332 -12.87 9.04 6.09
CA PHE A 332 -12.16 9.76 5.02
C PHE A 332 -12.11 9.02 3.68
N THR A 333 -12.52 7.76 3.56
CA THR A 333 -12.51 7.08 2.26
C THR A 333 -13.88 7.00 1.60
N GLU A 334 -14.05 7.81 0.55
CA GLU A 334 -14.54 7.26 -0.73
C GLU A 334 -13.53 6.20 -1.21
N PRO A 335 -13.93 5.18 -2.00
CA PRO A 335 -13.02 4.16 -2.52
C PRO A 335 -12.03 4.77 -3.54
N LEU A 336 -11.04 5.50 -3.03
CA LEU A 336 -9.99 6.19 -3.76
C LEU A 336 -8.92 5.19 -4.21
N GLY A 337 -8.67 5.14 -5.51
CA GLY A 337 -7.48 4.50 -6.08
C GLY A 337 -7.66 3.13 -6.74
N LEU A 338 -8.91 2.70 -7.01
CA LEU A 338 -9.16 1.47 -7.79
C LEU A 338 -9.21 1.70 -9.32
N ASN A 339 -9.46 2.94 -9.77
CA ASN A 339 -9.92 3.21 -11.13
C ASN A 339 -8.94 4.03 -11.98
N SER A 340 -7.70 3.55 -12.18
CA SER A 340 -6.68 4.26 -12.97
C SER A 340 -7.02 4.49 -14.44
N ILE A 341 -7.86 3.62 -15.03
CA ILE A 341 -8.47 3.85 -16.35
C ILE A 341 -9.37 5.10 -16.32
N ASP A 342 -10.28 5.20 -15.35
CA ASP A 342 -11.21 6.33 -15.25
C ASP A 342 -10.45 7.64 -14.96
N MET A 343 -9.44 7.60 -14.07
CA MET A 343 -8.58 8.76 -13.78
C MET A 343 -7.87 9.23 -15.04
N PHE A 344 -7.36 8.30 -15.84
CA PHE A 344 -6.74 8.62 -17.12
C PHE A 344 -7.73 9.26 -18.11
N LEU A 345 -8.92 8.67 -18.28
CA LEU A 345 -9.93 9.23 -19.18
C LEU A 345 -10.37 10.63 -18.75
N LYS A 346 -10.60 10.85 -17.45
CA LYS A 346 -10.91 12.19 -16.90
C LYS A 346 -9.78 13.19 -17.16
N TYR A 347 -8.52 12.76 -17.03
CA TYR A 347 -7.38 13.61 -17.35
C TYR A 347 -7.38 14.03 -18.82
N ILE A 348 -7.63 13.09 -19.74
CA ILE A 348 -7.73 13.39 -21.17
C ILE A 348 -8.92 14.30 -21.49
N ASP A 349 -10.09 14.07 -20.88
CA ASP A 349 -11.26 14.94 -21.06
C ASP A 349 -10.99 16.38 -20.62
N LYS A 350 -10.21 16.55 -19.53
CA LYS A 350 -9.87 17.86 -18.99
C LYS A 350 -8.76 18.57 -19.75
N ASN A 351 -7.72 17.85 -20.16
CA ASN A 351 -6.48 18.46 -20.69
C ASN A 351 -6.30 18.27 -22.19
N GLY A 352 -7.09 17.40 -22.82
CA GLY A 352 -6.86 16.92 -24.18
C GLY A 352 -5.71 15.91 -24.28
N LEU A 353 -5.47 15.42 -25.50
CA LEU A 353 -4.31 14.59 -25.79
C LEU A 353 -3.02 15.43 -25.78
N PRO A 354 -1.89 14.86 -25.29
CA PRO A 354 -0.58 15.47 -25.47
C PRO A 354 -0.28 15.78 -26.95
N LYS A 355 0.40 16.90 -27.19
CA LYS A 355 0.77 17.35 -28.56
C LYS A 355 1.92 16.57 -29.17
N THR A 356 2.65 15.81 -28.36
CA THR A 356 3.79 14.98 -28.76
C THR A 356 3.44 13.52 -28.52
N PRO A 357 4.07 12.58 -29.26
CA PRO A 357 3.91 11.16 -28.97
C PRO A 357 4.12 10.86 -27.48
N PHE A 358 3.33 9.93 -26.97
CA PHE A 358 3.43 9.55 -25.57
C PHE A 358 3.22 8.06 -25.34
N PHE A 359 3.72 7.60 -24.21
CA PHE A 359 3.49 6.29 -23.62
C PHE A 359 2.78 6.47 -22.29
N ALA A 360 1.51 6.07 -22.24
CA ALA A 360 0.71 6.05 -21.03
C ALA A 360 0.78 4.67 -20.38
N PHE A 361 1.42 4.60 -19.22
CA PHE A 361 1.43 3.43 -18.35
C PHE A 361 0.30 3.54 -17.33
N ILE A 362 -0.73 2.70 -17.48
CA ILE A 362 -1.96 2.74 -16.67
C ILE A 362 -2.06 1.44 -15.88
N HIS A 363 -1.91 1.49 -14.56
CA HIS A 363 -2.02 0.31 -13.70
C HIS A 363 -3.37 0.31 -12.97
N HIS A 364 -4.34 -0.45 -13.48
CA HIS A 364 -5.70 -0.53 -12.96
C HIS A 364 -5.82 -1.67 -11.95
N THR A 365 -6.33 -1.36 -10.75
CA THR A 365 -6.41 -2.34 -9.65
C THR A 365 -7.43 -3.44 -9.87
N SER A 366 -8.55 -3.18 -10.55
CA SER A 366 -9.53 -4.24 -10.77
C SER A 366 -9.01 -5.22 -11.84
N PRO A 367 -9.25 -6.54 -11.69
CA PRO A 367 -10.18 -7.17 -10.76
C PRO A 367 -9.60 -7.58 -9.40
N HIS A 368 -8.39 -7.15 -9.01
CA HIS A 368 -7.81 -7.46 -7.71
C HIS A 368 -8.69 -6.99 -6.53
N TYR A 369 -8.53 -7.64 -5.38
CA TYR A 369 -9.14 -7.26 -4.11
C TYR A 369 -8.76 -5.82 -3.70
N PRO A 370 -9.64 -5.04 -3.03
CA PRO A 370 -11.00 -5.38 -2.60
C PRO A 370 -12.04 -5.27 -3.73
N TYR A 371 -12.95 -6.23 -3.77
CA TYR A 371 -14.06 -6.24 -4.73
C TYR A 371 -15.13 -5.23 -4.29
N LEU A 372 -15.07 -4.01 -4.83
CA LEU A 372 -15.94 -2.89 -4.45
C LEU A 372 -16.91 -2.48 -5.58
N GLN A 373 -17.05 -3.30 -6.62
CA GLN A 373 -17.86 -3.00 -7.81
C GLN A 373 -18.72 -4.19 -8.21
N THR A 374 -19.95 -3.91 -8.63
CA THR A 374 -20.84 -4.91 -9.23
C THR A 374 -20.43 -5.21 -10.67
N SER A 375 -21.07 -6.22 -11.29
CA SER A 375 -20.90 -6.51 -12.73
C SER A 375 -21.29 -5.33 -13.63
N GLU A 376 -22.14 -4.43 -13.14
CA GLU A 376 -22.53 -3.18 -13.82
C GLU A 376 -21.58 -2.01 -13.55
N CYS A 377 -20.44 -2.26 -12.89
CA CYS A 377 -19.50 -1.23 -12.45
C CYS A 377 -20.05 -0.24 -11.41
N GLU A 378 -21.21 -0.52 -10.83
CA GLU A 378 -21.76 0.30 -9.74
C GLU A 378 -20.99 0.03 -8.43
N PRO A 379 -20.73 1.07 -7.61
CA PRO A 379 -20.14 0.89 -6.29
C PRO A 379 -20.97 -0.06 -5.42
N THR A 380 -20.30 -0.93 -4.68
CA THR A 380 -20.95 -1.81 -3.70
C THR A 380 -20.08 -1.93 -2.45
N ASN A 381 -20.72 -2.34 -1.36
CA ASN A 381 -19.99 -2.83 -0.20
C ASN A 381 -19.21 -4.08 -0.57
N TYR A 382 -18.13 -4.31 0.18
CA TYR A 382 -17.26 -5.47 0.05
C TYR A 382 -18.06 -6.79 -0.11
N PHE A 383 -17.73 -7.56 -1.15
CA PHE A 383 -18.30 -8.89 -1.33
C PHE A 383 -17.79 -9.85 -0.25
N LYS A 384 -18.69 -10.34 0.59
CA LYS A 384 -18.36 -11.36 1.60
C LYS A 384 -17.81 -12.66 0.99
N LYS A 385 -18.18 -12.97 -0.26
CA LYS A 385 -17.69 -14.13 -1.01
C LYS A 385 -16.68 -13.67 -2.06
N HIS A 386 -15.42 -14.09 -1.89
CA HIS A 386 -14.32 -13.66 -2.75
C HIS A 386 -14.56 -13.99 -4.24
N PHE A 387 -15.03 -15.19 -4.56
CA PHE A 387 -15.29 -15.59 -5.94
C PHE A 387 -16.34 -14.71 -6.65
N GLU A 388 -17.49 -14.45 -6.02
CA GLU A 388 -18.55 -13.60 -6.60
C GLU A 388 -18.08 -12.15 -6.77
N GLY A 389 -17.31 -11.66 -5.80
CA GLY A 389 -16.69 -10.33 -5.91
C GLY A 389 -15.71 -10.24 -7.07
N TYR A 390 -14.80 -11.22 -7.19
CA TYR A 390 -13.86 -11.28 -8.30
C TYR A 390 -14.59 -11.37 -9.63
N LYS A 391 -15.62 -12.22 -9.73
CA LYS A 391 -16.45 -12.36 -10.94
C LYS A 391 -17.11 -11.04 -11.34
N ALA A 392 -17.72 -10.33 -10.40
CA ALA A 392 -18.32 -9.03 -10.64
C ALA A 392 -17.28 -7.99 -11.09
N SER A 393 -16.14 -7.92 -10.40
CA SER A 393 -15.04 -7.02 -10.75
C SER A 393 -14.44 -7.33 -12.13
N TYR A 394 -14.26 -8.61 -12.47
CA TYR A 394 -13.78 -9.05 -13.78
C TYR A 394 -14.73 -8.60 -14.91
N GLN A 395 -16.04 -8.77 -14.71
CA GLN A 395 -17.05 -8.31 -15.67
C GLN A 395 -17.07 -6.78 -15.80
N CYS A 396 -16.89 -6.05 -14.69
CA CYS A 396 -16.75 -4.61 -14.75
C CYS A 396 -15.49 -4.18 -15.54
N VAL A 397 -14.34 -4.82 -15.31
CA VAL A 397 -13.10 -4.52 -16.05
C VAL A 397 -13.31 -4.68 -17.55
N LEU A 398 -14.01 -5.73 -18.01
CA LEU A 398 -14.34 -5.89 -19.42
C LEU A 398 -15.19 -4.72 -19.97
N LYS A 399 -16.14 -4.19 -19.18
CA LYS A 399 -16.91 -2.99 -19.55
C LYS A 399 -16.02 -1.75 -19.60
N LYS A 400 -15.09 -1.59 -18.66
CA LYS A 400 -14.11 -0.50 -18.66
C LYS A 400 -13.19 -0.53 -19.86
N VAL A 401 -12.72 -1.73 -20.27
CA VAL A 401 -11.95 -1.92 -21.50
C VAL A 401 -12.76 -1.45 -22.70
N LYS A 402 -14.04 -1.82 -22.80
CA LYS A 402 -14.92 -1.37 -23.88
C LYS A 402 -15.08 0.15 -23.91
N ILE A 403 -15.41 0.77 -22.76
CA ILE A 403 -15.56 2.24 -22.65
C ILE A 403 -14.27 2.95 -23.04
N PHE A 404 -13.12 2.44 -22.58
CA PHE A 404 -11.82 2.99 -22.92
C PHE A 404 -11.58 2.93 -24.43
N MET A 405 -11.80 1.76 -25.06
CA MET A 405 -11.61 1.61 -26.50
C MET A 405 -12.56 2.47 -27.33
N GLU A 406 -13.84 2.57 -26.96
CA GLU A 406 -14.80 3.46 -27.63
C GLU A 406 -14.32 4.91 -27.61
N LYS A 407 -13.77 5.36 -26.47
CA LYS A 407 -13.20 6.70 -26.35
C LYS A 407 -11.93 6.87 -27.18
N ILE A 408 -10.95 5.97 -27.04
CA ILE A 408 -9.66 6.08 -27.74
C ILE A 408 -9.85 5.97 -29.26
N ASN A 409 -10.69 5.05 -29.75
CA ASN A 409 -11.00 4.95 -31.18
C ASN A 409 -11.61 6.24 -31.75
N SER A 410 -12.29 7.03 -30.91
CA SER A 410 -12.88 8.31 -31.33
C SER A 410 -11.89 9.47 -31.34
N ILE A 411 -10.93 9.49 -30.40
CA ILE A 411 -10.05 10.66 -30.20
C ILE A 411 -8.62 10.45 -30.71
N ASP A 412 -8.19 9.19 -30.80
CA ASP A 412 -6.84 8.76 -31.18
C ASP A 412 -6.87 7.40 -31.93
N PRO A 413 -7.50 7.34 -33.13
CA PRO A 413 -7.74 6.09 -33.85
C PRO A 413 -6.46 5.36 -34.32
N GLU A 414 -5.33 6.06 -34.39
CA GLU A 414 -4.04 5.51 -34.83
C GLU A 414 -3.19 5.00 -33.65
N ALA A 415 -3.71 5.05 -32.42
CA ALA A 415 -2.98 4.65 -31.24
C ALA A 415 -2.70 3.14 -31.18
N ILE A 416 -1.61 2.80 -30.50
CA ILE A 416 -1.33 1.43 -30.07
C ILE A 416 -1.90 1.26 -28.67
N VAL A 417 -2.90 0.38 -28.53
CA VAL A 417 -3.52 0.08 -27.23
C VAL A 417 -3.22 -1.38 -26.85
N ILE A 418 -2.68 -1.58 -25.66
CA ILE A 418 -2.33 -2.89 -25.12
C ILE A 418 -2.98 -3.04 -23.76
N PHE A 419 -3.73 -4.13 -23.58
CA PHE A 419 -4.24 -4.59 -22.29
C PHE A 419 -3.53 -5.88 -21.92
N GLN A 420 -2.98 -5.94 -20.73
CA GLN A 420 -2.28 -7.11 -20.22
C GLN A 420 -2.49 -7.23 -18.71
N ALA A 421 -2.52 -8.44 -18.18
CA ALA A 421 -2.47 -8.66 -16.73
C ALA A 421 -1.03 -8.63 -16.24
N ASP A 422 -0.79 -8.14 -15.02
CA ASP A 422 0.50 -8.29 -14.35
C ASP A 422 0.73 -9.73 -13.85
N HIS A 423 -0.33 -10.39 -13.40
CA HIS A 423 -0.40 -11.81 -13.02
C HIS A 423 -1.87 -12.30 -13.02
N GLY A 424 -2.06 -13.61 -12.81
CA GLY A 424 -3.37 -14.19 -12.53
C GLY A 424 -3.68 -14.26 -11.03
N PRO A 425 -4.95 -14.45 -10.62
CA PRO A 425 -5.30 -14.62 -9.22
C PRO A 425 -4.80 -15.99 -8.70
N SER A 426 -4.57 -16.10 -7.39
CA SER A 426 -4.32 -17.41 -6.78
C SER A 426 -5.64 -18.18 -6.61
N TRP A 427 -5.64 -19.48 -6.88
CA TRP A 427 -6.82 -20.35 -6.71
C TRP A 427 -7.35 -20.33 -5.27
N GLU A 428 -6.45 -20.31 -4.30
CA GLU A 428 -6.78 -20.20 -2.87
C GLU A 428 -7.53 -18.90 -2.57
N SER A 429 -7.10 -17.76 -3.13
CA SER A 429 -7.80 -16.48 -2.92
C SER A 429 -9.24 -16.46 -3.45
N LEU A 430 -9.57 -17.36 -4.39
CA LEU A 430 -10.90 -17.50 -4.97
C LEU A 430 -11.72 -18.63 -4.33
N ASN A 431 -11.18 -19.37 -3.35
CA ASN A 431 -11.77 -20.58 -2.78
C ASN A 431 -12.14 -21.62 -3.85
N LEU A 432 -11.27 -21.80 -4.84
CA LEU A 432 -11.43 -22.76 -5.92
C LEU A 432 -10.41 -23.89 -5.76
N GLU A 433 -10.82 -25.14 -5.95
CA GLU A 433 -9.90 -26.28 -5.97
C GLU A 433 -9.14 -26.30 -7.31
N ALA A 434 -7.81 -26.25 -7.25
CA ALA A 434 -6.97 -26.43 -8.42
C ALA A 434 -7.10 -27.86 -8.96
N THR A 435 -7.33 -28.01 -10.26
CA THR A 435 -7.33 -29.34 -10.89
C THR A 435 -5.90 -29.90 -10.97
N GLU A 436 -5.72 -31.22 -11.10
CA GLU A 436 -4.37 -31.84 -11.19
C GLU A 436 -3.52 -31.36 -12.38
N LYS A 437 -4.12 -30.71 -13.39
CA LYS A 437 -3.39 -30.08 -14.49
C LYS A 437 -2.89 -28.66 -14.18
N GLU A 438 -3.40 -28.06 -13.11
CA GLU A 438 -3.13 -26.68 -12.69
C GLU A 438 -2.21 -26.61 -11.46
N LYS A 439 -1.99 -27.75 -10.79
CA LYS A 439 -0.90 -27.96 -9.82
C LYS A 439 0.37 -28.34 -10.55
#